data_AF-A0A5N8VA84-F1
#
_entry.id   AF-A0A5N8VA84-F1
#
_cell.length_a   1.000
_cell.length_b   1.000
_cell.length_c   1.000
_cell.angle_alpha   90.00
_cell.angle_beta   90.00
_cell.angle_gamma   90.00
#
_symmetry.space_group_name_H-M   'P 1'
#
loop_
_entity.id
_entity.type
_entity.pdbx_description
1 polymer ?
#
loop_
_entity_poly.entity_id
_entity_poly.type
_entity_poly.pdbx_seq_one_letter_code
_entity_poly.pdbx_strand_id
1 'polypeptide(L)' 'MGRRPFGVFLLLDGVPNAVGLAEITAMPHPMELPALGATVVGEVIWHADHNLQVKIRLDEWHLPG' A
#
# COMPACT_ATOMS: atom_id res chain seq x y z
N MET A 1 -11.55 -3.21 -21.96
CA MET A 1 -11.93 -3.06 -20.55
C MET A 1 -10.81 -3.63 -19.68
N GLY A 2 -9.86 -2.79 -19.27
CA GLY A 2 -8.70 -3.22 -18.49
C GLY A 2 -9.01 -3.23 -16.99
N ARG A 3 -8.57 -4.27 -16.28
CA ARG A 3 -8.67 -4.35 -14.82
C ARG A 3 -7.82 -3.21 -14.26
N ARG A 4 -8.45 -2.17 -13.70
CA ARG A 4 -7.72 -1.18 -12.90
C ARG A 4 -7.26 -1.86 -11.62
N PRO A 5 -5.99 -1.75 -11.23
CA PRO A 5 -5.58 -2.21 -9.93
C PRO A 5 -6.34 -1.44 -8.86
N PHE A 6 -6.87 -2.13 -7.86
CA PHE A 6 -7.59 -1.49 -6.74
C PHE A 6 -6.59 -0.97 -5.68
N GLY A 7 -5.47 -1.67 -5.53
CA GLY A 7 -4.43 -1.40 -4.55
C GLY A 7 -3.54 -2.62 -4.36
N VAL A 8 -2.61 -2.53 -3.41
CA VAL A 8 -1.77 -3.64 -2.95
C VAL A 8 -1.92 -3.86 -1.46
N PHE A 9 -1.80 -5.12 -1.05
CA PHE A 9 -1.67 -5.46 0.36
C PHE A 9 -0.20 -5.41 0.77
N LEU A 10 0.05 -4.87 1.97
CA LEU A 10 1.37 -4.66 2.52
C LEU A 10 1.43 -5.31 3.89
N LEU A 11 2.57 -5.93 4.21
CA LEU A 11 2.91 -6.30 5.58
C LEU A 11 3.58 -5.08 6.23
N LEU A 12 3.16 -4.74 7.45
CA LEU A 12 3.77 -3.65 8.21
C LEU A 12 4.93 -4.18 9.03
N ASP A 13 6.10 -3.56 8.86
CA ASP A 13 7.25 -3.87 9.70
C ASP A 13 6.95 -3.56 11.18
N GLY A 14 7.35 -4.44 12.07
CA GLY A 14 7.07 -4.33 13.51
C GLY A 14 5.63 -4.65 13.94
N VAL A 15 4.69 -4.95 13.03
CA VAL A 15 3.30 -5.30 13.38
C VAL A 15 2.87 -6.62 12.69
N PRO A 16 3.19 -7.78 13.30
CA PRO A 16 3.11 -9.10 12.63
C PRO A 16 1.69 -9.55 12.24
N ASN A 17 0.63 -8.89 12.73
CA ASN A 17 -0.77 -9.25 12.46
C ASN A 17 -1.53 -8.16 11.70
N ALA A 18 -0.88 -7.06 11.33
CA ALA A 18 -1.54 -6.00 10.60
C ALA A 18 -1.30 -6.18 9.10
N VAL A 19 -2.38 -6.08 8.33
CA VAL A 19 -2.32 -6.02 6.87
C VAL A 19 -2.71 -4.62 6.44
N GLY A 20 -1.77 -3.95 5.78
CA GLY A 20 -1.99 -2.66 5.16
C GLY A 20 -2.62 -2.83 3.78
N LEU A 21 -3.51 -1.91 3.43
CA LEU A 21 -4.03 -1.73 2.08
C LEU A 21 -3.57 -0.35 1.59
N ALA A 22 -2.73 -0.35 0.55
CA ALA A 22 -2.42 0.85 -0.20
C ALA A 22 -3.38 0.94 -1.39
N GLU A 23 -4.38 1.82 -1.29
CA GLU A 23 -5.37 2.06 -2.36
C GLU A 23 -4.75 2.89 -3.48
N ILE A 24 -5.00 2.52 -4.74
CA ILE A 24 -4.48 3.28 -5.89
C ILE A 24 -5.00 4.71 -5.93
N THR A 25 -6.17 4.97 -5.34
CA THR A 25 -6.80 6.29 -5.24
C THR A 25 -6.08 7.22 -4.27
N ALA A 26 -5.32 6.66 -3.32
CA ALA A 26 -4.49 7.42 -2.39
C ALA A 26 -3.07 7.65 -2.93
N MET A 27 -2.71 7.06 -4.08
CA MET A 27 -1.40 7.21 -4.71
C MET A 27 -1.37 8.43 -5.66
N PRO A 28 -0.21 9.09 -5.82
CA PRO A 28 -0.03 10.06 -6.89
C PRO A 28 -0.12 9.36 -8.26
N HIS A 29 -0.90 9.93 -9.18
CA HIS A 29 -0.89 9.51 -10.59
C HIS A 29 0.43 9.97 -11.22
N PRO A 30 1.21 9.13 -11.95
CA PRO A 30 0.96 7.79 -12.47
C PRO A 30 1.91 6.76 -11.84
N MET A 31 1.73 6.42 -10.57
CA MET A 31 2.57 5.41 -9.91
C MET A 31 2.18 3.99 -10.33
N GLU A 32 3.16 3.21 -10.76
CA GLU A 32 2.98 1.75 -10.91
C GLU A 32 2.89 1.10 -9.53
N LEU A 33 2.09 0.03 -9.42
CA LEU A 33 2.03 -0.70 -8.16
C LEU A 33 3.40 -1.35 -7.86
N PRO A 34 3.80 -1.41 -6.58
CA PRO A 34 4.99 -2.14 -6.18
C PRO A 34 4.92 -3.59 -6.66
N ALA A 35 6.04 -4.10 -7.18
CA ALA A 35 6.16 -5.52 -7.49
C ALA A 35 6.02 -6.36 -6.21
N LEU A 36 5.59 -7.62 -6.36
CA LEU A 36 5.52 -8.53 -5.22
C LEU A 36 6.91 -8.70 -4.60
N GLY A 37 7.02 -8.47 -3.29
CA GLY A 37 8.29 -8.51 -2.55
C GLY A 37 9.08 -7.20 -2.53
N ALA A 38 8.61 -6.14 -3.23
CA ALA A 38 9.20 -4.81 -3.10
C ALA A 38 8.94 -4.25 -1.70
N THR A 39 9.94 -3.55 -1.16
CA THR A 39 9.79 -2.79 0.08
C THR A 39 9.37 -1.37 -0.25
N VAL A 40 8.29 -0.91 0.38
CA VAL A 40 7.81 0.47 0.31
C VAL A 40 7.68 1.02 1.72
N VAL A 41 7.82 2.33 1.87
CA VAL A 41 7.40 3.05 3.07
C VAL A 41 6.15 3.85 2.69
N GLY A 42 5.53 4.51 3.64
CA GLY A 42 4.31 5.26 3.40
C GLY A 42 3.69 5.64 4.72
N GLU A 43 2.73 6.55 4.65
CA GLU A 43 2.04 7.06 5.82
C GLU A 43 0.72 6.33 6.04
N VAL A 44 0.49 5.86 7.27
CA VAL A 44 -0.82 5.33 7.66
C VAL A 44 -1.78 6.51 7.81
N ILE A 45 -2.75 6.59 6.89
CA ILE A 45 -3.75 7.67 6.86
C ILE A 45 -5.07 7.28 7.53
N TRP A 46 -5.29 5.98 7.77
CA TRP A 46 -6.49 5.49 8.44
C TRP A 46 -6.29 4.08 9.00
N HIS A 47 -7.00 3.73 10.08
CA HIS A 47 -7.04 2.38 10.64
C HIS A 47 -8.48 1.97 11.00
N ALA A 48 -8.79 0.68 10.83
CA ALA A 48 -9.99 0.04 11.34
C ALA A 48 -9.63 -1.16 12.22
N ASP A 49 -9.80 -0.99 13.52
CA ASP A 49 -9.55 -2.03 14.51
C ASP A 49 -10.45 -3.27 14.33
N HIS A 50 -11.67 -3.10 13.82
CA HIS A 50 -12.63 -4.20 13.69
C HIS A 50 -12.24 -5.25 12.64
N ASN A 51 -11.37 -4.91 11.69
CA ASN A 51 -10.90 -5.83 10.64
C ASN A 51 -9.37 -5.81 10.47
N LEU A 52 -8.66 -5.17 11.40
CA LEU A 52 -7.20 -5.01 11.41
C LEU A 52 -6.64 -4.42 10.09
N GLN A 53 -7.42 -3.58 9.42
CA GLN A 53 -7.00 -2.93 8.18
C GLN A 53 -6.43 -1.55 8.46
N VAL A 54 -5.31 -1.24 7.81
CA VAL A 54 -4.77 0.11 7.78
C VAL A 54 -4.70 0.60 6.34
N LYS A 55 -5.10 1.84 6.08
CA LYS A 55 -4.90 2.48 4.79
C LYS A 55 -3.59 3.22 4.80
N ILE A 56 -2.78 2.95 3.79
CA ILE A 56 -1.46 3.53 3.64
C ILE A 56 -1.46 4.40 2.39
N ARG A 57 -1.04 5.65 2.56
CA ARG A 57 -0.65 6.51 1.45
C ARG A 57 0.81 6.22 1.13
N LEU A 58 1.09 5.77 -0.08
CA LEU A 58 2.46 5.68 -0.56
C LEU A 58 2.87 7.03 -1.12
N ASP A 59 3.98 7.57 -0.62
CA ASP A 59 4.73 8.63 -1.28
C ASP A 59 5.59 8.05 -2.42
N GLU A 60 6.31 8.87 -3.19
CA GLU A 60 7.14 8.36 -4.30
C GLU A 60 8.14 7.28 -3.84
N TRP A 61 7.90 6.02 -4.22
CA TRP A 61 8.85 4.92 -4.02
C TRP A 61 9.67 4.67 -5.27
N HIS A 62 10.99 4.78 -5.13
CA HIS A 62 11.93 4.41 -6.18
C HIS A 62 11.99 2.88 -6.28
N LEU A 63 11.65 2.32 -7.44
CA LEU A 63 11.91 0.92 -7.74
C LEU A 63 13.43 0.68 -7.59
N PRO A 64 13.90 -0.32 -6.81
CA PRO A 64 15.27 -0.78 -6.96
C PRO A 64 15.39 -1.38 -8.36
N GLY A 65 16.24 -0.79 -9.20
CA GLY A 65 16.57 -1.29 -10.54
C GLY A 65 17.42 -2.55 -10.51
#